data_AF-A0A6G2VA94-F1
#
_entry.id   AF-A0A6G2VA94-F1
#
_cell.length_a   1.000
_cell.length_b   1.000
_cell.length_c   1.000
_cell.angle_alpha   90.00
_cell.angle_beta   90.00
_cell.angle_gamma   90.00
#
_symmetry.space_group_name_H-M   'P 1'
#
loop_
_entity.id
_entity.type
_entity.pdbx_description
1 polymer ?
#
loop_
_entity_poly.entity_id
_entity_poly.type
_entity_poly.pdbx_seq_one_letter_code
_entity_poly.pdbx_strand_id
1 'polypeptide(L)'
;MAAQFGRRLYRGAATTAVAAVAVAALSASQAPGAPSPVVAADGDQPAAGSSTPADQGGGVSGDSPYYTDLPPLNTPDKPGSSADLPVTGPAESGIPASVLAAYKKAERTVAGTDAACRLPWQLLAAIGKVESGQARGGRVDAQGTTLSPILGPALDGNGFALIKDTDNGAYDGDRTHDRAVGPMQFIPSTWATWGQDGNGDGRKDPNNVYDAALAAGRYLCAGDRDLSTAADLDRAVLSYNHSDVYLRTVRSWFTYYNRGTHEVPDGSGVLPTGPTSRNPGPSRPDGGPSSTPSPTPSPSKTPKPGTSTKPTKPTEPSDPSPEPSKPKPPTHTPTPAPTPSQKVTALQNDGTGTLTATAGEKFDGTVKVRAHDALGKPVAKAQVTFTVVGDTDAAFDGGSKAVTLDTGADGKASSPVLRAGEKTGEFTVRATVKGTSVATTFKATVTARQADAIARTGTTELTAVAGATFDDITVAATYKGKAAGKVAVTATMITDGDDPAVNDKGPYCTDDDGNPVRTIELTTAADGSLKLPKFYADGPAGTYKLRLTTEGGATVTIDLTVEERTATAAS
;
A
#
# COMPACT_ATOMS: atom_id res chain seq x y z
N MET A 1 41.15 -63.94 39.20
CA MET A 1 39.79 -64.36 38.75
C MET A 1 39.18 -63.14 38.06
N ALA A 2 38.79 -63.11 36.78
CA ALA A 2 38.34 -64.13 35.82
C ALA A 2 36.84 -64.49 35.89
N ALA A 3 36.00 -63.67 35.25
CA ALA A 3 34.72 -63.96 34.57
C ALA A 3 34.35 -62.67 33.79
N GLN A 4 34.15 -62.57 32.47
CA GLN A 4 33.55 -63.37 31.41
C GLN A 4 32.01 -63.27 31.22
N PHE A 5 31.66 -62.70 30.06
CA PHE A 5 30.48 -62.88 29.20
C PHE A 5 29.03 -62.80 29.75
N GLY A 6 28.22 -61.98 29.07
CA GLY A 6 26.78 -61.86 29.30
C GLY A 6 26.01 -61.10 28.19
N ARG A 7 26.14 -61.51 26.92
CA ARG A 7 25.37 -60.93 25.79
C ARG A 7 23.89 -61.30 25.88
N ARG A 8 22.98 -60.32 25.71
CA ARG A 8 21.70 -60.47 25.00
C ARG A 8 21.17 -59.10 24.55
N LEU A 9 20.62 -59.04 23.33
CA LEU A 9 19.85 -57.90 22.82
C LEU A 9 18.36 -58.10 23.20
N TYR A 10 17.56 -57.03 23.18
CA TYR A 10 16.41 -56.91 22.25
C TYR A 10 15.96 -55.42 22.14
N ARG A 11 14.94 -55.12 21.32
CA ARG A 11 14.62 -53.78 20.76
C ARG A 11 13.47 -53.06 21.49
N GLY A 12 13.41 -51.72 21.41
CA GLY A 12 12.23 -50.90 21.77
C GLY A 12 12.37 -49.40 21.43
N ALA A 13 11.25 -48.77 21.04
CA ALA A 13 11.04 -47.32 20.72
C ALA A 13 11.58 -46.34 21.81
N ALA A 14 12.03 -45.11 21.51
CA ALA A 14 11.29 -43.89 21.05
C ALA A 14 10.19 -43.40 22.03
N THR A 15 9.94 -42.11 22.30
CA THR A 15 10.34 -40.85 21.61
C THR A 15 10.44 -39.66 22.60
N THR A 16 10.77 -38.45 22.12
CA THR A 16 10.95 -37.19 22.89
C THR A 16 9.66 -36.39 23.14
N ALA A 17 9.67 -35.52 24.16
CA ALA A 17 8.84 -34.31 24.23
C ALA A 17 9.48 -33.23 25.14
N VAL A 18 9.41 -31.96 24.71
CA VAL A 18 9.68 -30.76 25.52
C VAL A 18 8.50 -29.79 25.28
N ALA A 19 8.03 -29.11 26.33
CA ALA A 19 6.95 -28.14 26.24
C ALA A 19 7.48 -26.71 26.42
N ALA A 20 7.04 -25.79 25.55
CA ALA A 20 7.27 -24.36 25.68
C ALA A 20 5.95 -23.65 26.06
N VAL A 21 6.05 -22.50 26.72
CA VAL A 21 4.89 -21.65 27.06
C VAL A 21 5.09 -20.27 26.44
N ALA A 22 4.09 -19.83 25.67
CA ALA A 22 3.95 -18.44 25.22
C ALA A 22 2.64 -17.88 25.80
N VAL A 23 2.64 -16.61 26.17
CA VAL A 23 1.48 -15.89 26.72
C VAL A 23 1.14 -14.72 25.82
N ALA A 24 -0.15 -14.49 25.56
CA ALA A 24 -0.64 -13.41 24.73
C ALA A 24 -1.83 -12.69 25.37
N ALA A 25 -1.82 -11.36 25.30
CA ALA A 25 -2.96 -10.43 25.35
C ALA A 25 -2.48 -9.12 24.70
N LEU A 26 -3.13 -8.48 23.72
CA LEU A 26 -4.53 -8.16 23.38
C LEU A 26 -5.13 -6.93 24.10
N SER A 27 -5.98 -6.22 23.33
CA SER A 27 -6.84 -5.08 23.65
C SER A 27 -6.09 -3.76 23.91
N ALA A 28 -6.31 -2.64 23.19
CA ALA A 28 -7.48 -2.05 22.51
C ALA A 28 -8.55 -1.46 23.45
N SER A 29 -8.91 -0.19 23.23
CA SER A 29 -10.14 0.47 23.68
C SER A 29 -10.29 1.84 22.98
N GLN A 30 -11.54 2.30 22.84
CA GLN A 30 -11.95 3.44 22.02
C GLN A 30 -12.10 4.76 22.81
N ALA A 31 -12.31 5.86 22.09
CA ALA A 31 -12.63 7.18 22.65
C ALA A 31 -14.02 7.23 23.35
N PRO A 32 -14.21 8.13 24.34
CA PRO A 32 -15.53 8.55 24.83
C PRO A 32 -15.78 10.05 24.63
N GLY A 33 -17.02 10.46 24.33
CA GLY A 33 -17.32 11.90 24.12
C GLY A 33 -18.74 12.32 23.75
N ALA A 34 -19.78 11.55 24.09
CA ALA A 34 -21.18 11.91 23.78
C ALA A 34 -22.15 11.55 24.92
N PRO A 35 -23.13 12.42 25.23
CA PRO A 35 -24.32 12.04 25.97
C PRO A 35 -25.62 12.48 25.26
N SER A 36 -26.33 11.53 24.64
CA SER A 36 -27.78 11.65 24.36
C SER A 36 -28.56 11.31 25.63
N PRO A 37 -29.69 11.99 25.91
CA PRO A 37 -30.97 11.26 25.96
C PRO A 37 -32.17 12.05 25.36
N VAL A 38 -33.06 11.45 24.56
CA VAL A 38 -34.32 10.72 24.93
C VAL A 38 -35.18 11.41 26.01
N VAL A 39 -36.52 11.56 25.95
CA VAL A 39 -37.65 10.88 25.25
C VAL A 39 -38.74 11.97 25.02
N ALA A 40 -39.49 12.09 23.91
CA ALA A 40 -40.69 11.30 23.57
C ALA A 40 -41.31 11.75 22.22
N ALA A 41 -41.99 10.93 21.42
CA ALA A 41 -42.32 9.50 21.56
C ALA A 41 -41.66 8.71 20.40
N ASP A 42 -40.45 8.16 20.52
CA ASP A 42 -39.56 8.13 21.70
C ASP A 42 -38.24 8.93 21.56
N GLY A 43 -38.29 10.09 20.87
CA GLY A 43 -37.47 11.27 21.21
C GLY A 43 -36.17 11.59 20.44
N ASP A 44 -36.13 12.82 19.90
CA ASP A 44 -35.00 13.74 19.59
C ASP A 44 -33.76 13.33 18.75
N GLN A 45 -33.69 13.94 17.54
CA GLN A 45 -32.60 14.77 16.94
C GLN A 45 -31.09 14.29 16.91
N PRO A 46 -30.21 14.88 16.04
CA PRO A 46 -30.35 15.11 14.60
C PRO A 46 -29.03 14.86 13.77
N ALA A 47 -29.15 14.92 12.43
CA ALA A 47 -28.13 15.37 11.45
C ALA A 47 -26.67 14.82 11.43
N ALA A 48 -26.37 13.99 10.41
CA ALA A 48 -25.09 13.97 9.67
C ALA A 48 -25.31 13.32 8.28
N GLY A 49 -24.75 13.86 7.18
CA GLY A 49 -25.02 13.28 5.85
C GLY A 49 -24.31 13.90 4.64
N SER A 50 -23.15 13.33 4.30
CA SER A 50 -22.53 13.38 2.95
C SER A 50 -21.40 12.33 2.92
N SER A 51 -21.67 11.08 2.52
CA SER A 51 -21.71 10.58 1.13
C SER A 51 -20.32 10.50 0.48
N THR A 52 -19.84 9.27 0.26
CA THR A 52 -18.57 8.91 -0.40
C THR A 52 -18.49 9.34 -1.86
N PRO A 53 -17.27 9.45 -2.41
CA PRO A 53 -16.90 8.54 -3.51
C PRO A 53 -15.84 7.52 -3.10
N ALA A 54 -15.82 6.36 -3.77
CA ALA A 54 -14.81 5.33 -3.59
C ALA A 54 -13.66 5.48 -4.61
N ASP A 55 -12.51 4.88 -4.32
CA ASP A 55 -11.52 4.50 -5.33
C ASP A 55 -10.81 3.18 -4.94
N GLN A 56 -10.22 2.49 -5.92
CA GLN A 56 -9.89 1.07 -5.91
C GLN A 56 -8.44 0.78 -5.48
N GLY A 57 -8.25 0.21 -4.28
CA GLY A 57 -6.93 -0.17 -3.74
C GLY A 57 -6.54 -1.63 -3.99
N GLY A 58 -6.18 -2.00 -5.22
CA GLY A 58 -5.87 -3.37 -5.64
C GLY A 58 -4.56 -4.00 -5.13
N GLY A 59 -4.42 -4.18 -3.81
CA GLY A 59 -3.35 -4.94 -3.17
C GLY A 59 -3.81 -6.34 -2.71
N VAL A 60 -3.05 -7.40 -3.03
CA VAL A 60 -3.24 -8.70 -2.36
C VAL A 60 -2.79 -8.57 -0.90
N SER A 61 -3.35 -9.40 -0.01
CA SER A 61 -2.94 -9.56 1.38
C SER A 61 -2.91 -8.26 2.20
N GLY A 62 -4.11 -7.72 2.46
CA GLY A 62 -4.33 -6.89 3.64
C GLY A 62 -4.18 -7.73 4.92
N ASP A 63 -2.93 -8.01 5.31
CA ASP A 63 -2.52 -8.87 6.41
C ASP A 63 -3.22 -10.25 6.43
N SER A 64 -2.70 -11.21 5.67
CA SER A 64 -3.06 -12.64 5.79
C SER A 64 -1.99 -13.41 6.60
N PRO A 65 -2.33 -14.46 7.38
CA PRO A 65 -1.38 -15.21 8.21
C PRO A 65 -0.63 -16.27 7.39
N TYR A 66 0.29 -15.79 6.57
CA TYR A 66 1.27 -16.61 5.87
C TYR A 66 2.20 -17.34 6.86
N TYR A 67 2.78 -18.44 6.40
CA TYR A 67 3.81 -19.18 7.13
C TYR A 67 5.11 -18.37 7.24
N THR A 68 5.49 -18.02 8.46
CA THR A 68 6.66 -17.17 8.74
C THR A 68 7.99 -17.92 8.75
N ASP A 69 7.99 -19.25 8.70
CA ASP A 69 9.19 -20.08 8.85
C ASP A 69 10.23 -19.80 7.75
N LEU A 70 11.49 -19.66 8.17
CA LEU A 70 12.63 -19.55 7.27
C LEU A 70 13.08 -20.95 6.80
N PRO A 71 13.68 -21.07 5.59
CA PRO A 71 14.31 -22.32 5.17
C PRO A 71 15.44 -22.73 6.14
N PRO A 72 15.74 -24.04 6.24
CA PRO A 72 16.74 -24.55 7.18
C PRO A 72 18.12 -23.94 6.92
N LEU A 73 18.85 -23.64 8.00
CA LEU A 73 20.19 -23.07 7.94
C LEU A 73 21.21 -24.16 7.59
N ASN A 74 21.69 -24.17 6.34
CA ASN A 74 22.81 -25.02 5.93
C ASN A 74 24.07 -24.66 6.73
N THR A 75 24.42 -25.47 7.74
CA THR A 75 25.80 -25.54 8.23
C THR A 75 26.70 -26.07 7.12
N PRO A 76 27.89 -25.49 6.85
CA PRO A 76 28.74 -25.96 5.77
C PRO A 76 29.14 -27.43 5.93
N ASP A 77 28.83 -28.25 4.93
CA ASP A 77 29.23 -29.66 4.91
C ASP A 77 30.75 -29.82 4.92
N LYS A 78 31.21 -30.83 5.65
CA LYS A 78 32.64 -31.15 5.74
C LYS A 78 33.12 -31.67 4.38
N PRO A 79 34.19 -31.10 3.77
CA PRO A 79 34.66 -31.53 2.46
C PRO A 79 35.06 -33.02 2.46
N GLY A 80 34.54 -33.81 1.52
CA GLY A 80 35.02 -35.18 1.26
C GLY A 80 33.96 -36.28 1.11
N SER A 81 32.81 -36.04 0.46
CA SER A 81 31.92 -37.13 0.03
C SER A 81 31.18 -36.77 -1.26
N SER A 82 31.55 -37.45 -2.35
CA SER A 82 30.79 -37.50 -3.60
C SER A 82 30.25 -38.91 -3.79
N ALA A 83 28.96 -39.06 -4.04
CA ALA A 83 28.31 -40.29 -4.44
C ALA A 83 27.05 -39.97 -5.25
N ASP A 84 26.79 -40.72 -6.31
CA ASP A 84 25.63 -40.54 -7.18
C ASP A 84 24.35 -41.21 -6.66
N LEU A 85 23.21 -40.78 -7.22
CA LEU A 85 21.84 -41.28 -7.02
C LEU A 85 21.18 -40.87 -5.67
N PRO A 86 19.84 -40.82 -5.59
CA PRO A 86 18.99 -39.86 -6.29
C PRO A 86 18.11 -39.03 -5.32
N VAL A 87 17.49 -37.95 -5.82
CA VAL A 87 16.34 -37.21 -5.21
C VAL A 87 16.37 -37.11 -3.67
N THR A 88 17.44 -36.56 -3.11
CA THR A 88 17.65 -36.42 -1.65
C THR A 88 18.31 -35.08 -1.29
N GLY A 89 17.68 -33.98 -1.72
CA GLY A 89 17.87 -32.70 -1.01
C GLY A 89 17.17 -32.73 0.36
N PRO A 90 17.40 -31.74 1.25
CA PRO A 90 16.59 -31.59 2.46
C PRO A 90 15.10 -31.52 2.11
N ALA A 91 14.23 -32.13 2.91
CA ALA A 91 12.81 -32.32 2.55
C ALA A 91 12.07 -30.99 2.33
N GLU A 92 12.57 -29.90 2.90
CA GLU A 92 12.11 -28.52 2.72
C GLU A 92 12.38 -27.97 1.30
N SER A 93 13.36 -28.55 0.59
CA SER A 93 13.65 -28.28 -0.84
C SER A 93 12.78 -29.10 -1.80
N GLY A 94 11.96 -30.02 -1.29
CA GLY A 94 10.96 -30.74 -2.06
C GLY A 94 9.79 -29.83 -2.42
N ILE A 95 9.45 -29.75 -3.71
CA ILE A 95 8.23 -29.10 -4.19
C ILE A 95 7.32 -30.18 -4.82
N PRO A 96 6.03 -30.25 -4.47
CA PRO A 96 5.09 -31.23 -5.03
C PRO A 96 5.00 -31.15 -6.56
N ALA A 97 4.91 -32.29 -7.23
CA ALA A 97 5.00 -32.40 -8.70
C ALA A 97 4.04 -31.47 -9.45
N SER A 98 2.74 -31.50 -9.15
CA SER A 98 1.75 -30.66 -9.84
C SER A 98 1.95 -29.16 -9.54
N VAL A 99 2.40 -28.84 -8.32
CA VAL A 99 2.71 -27.47 -7.88
C VAL A 99 3.96 -26.93 -8.59
N LEU A 100 5.00 -27.75 -8.72
CA LEU A 100 6.23 -27.44 -9.44
C LEU A 100 5.99 -27.27 -10.95
N ALA A 101 5.14 -28.12 -11.52
CA ALA A 101 4.70 -28.02 -12.90
C ALA A 101 3.93 -26.71 -13.16
N ALA A 102 3.06 -26.30 -12.22
CA ALA A 102 2.31 -25.06 -12.31
C ALA A 102 3.21 -23.82 -12.33
N TYR A 103 4.16 -23.68 -11.40
CA TYR A 103 5.08 -22.52 -11.40
C TYR A 103 5.92 -22.43 -12.67
N LYS A 104 6.43 -23.57 -13.16
CA LYS A 104 7.20 -23.63 -14.41
C LYS A 104 6.31 -23.39 -15.65
N LYS A 105 5.02 -23.73 -15.63
CA LYS A 105 4.05 -23.38 -16.69
C LYS A 105 3.78 -21.88 -16.69
N ALA A 106 3.53 -21.30 -15.52
CA ALA A 106 3.29 -19.86 -15.34
C ALA A 106 4.47 -19.01 -15.83
N GLU A 107 5.71 -19.34 -15.45
CA GLU A 107 6.92 -18.71 -15.98
C GLU A 107 6.96 -18.71 -17.51
N ARG A 108 6.76 -19.87 -18.16
CA ARG A 108 6.81 -19.97 -19.62
C ARG A 108 5.69 -19.17 -20.31
N THR A 109 4.47 -19.19 -19.76
CA THR A 109 3.34 -18.43 -20.30
C THR A 109 3.52 -16.92 -20.12
N VAL A 110 4.10 -16.49 -18.99
CA VAL A 110 4.49 -15.09 -18.77
C VAL A 110 5.60 -14.71 -19.74
N ALA A 111 6.72 -15.43 -19.80
CA ALA A 111 7.82 -15.12 -20.71
C ALA A 111 7.42 -15.10 -22.21
N GLY A 112 6.36 -15.82 -22.60
CA GLY A 112 5.77 -15.77 -23.94
C GLY A 112 4.79 -14.63 -24.22
N THR A 113 4.39 -13.84 -23.21
CA THR A 113 3.49 -12.69 -23.34
C THR A 113 4.04 -11.37 -22.77
N ASP A 114 5.00 -11.47 -21.85
CA ASP A 114 5.83 -10.41 -21.28
C ASP A 114 7.22 -11.02 -20.97
N ALA A 115 8.13 -10.87 -21.93
CA ALA A 115 9.52 -11.30 -21.77
C ALA A 115 10.37 -10.28 -20.99
N ALA A 116 9.90 -9.04 -20.81
CA ALA A 116 10.61 -7.98 -20.12
C ALA A 116 10.59 -8.19 -18.60
N CYS A 117 9.50 -8.77 -18.07
CA CYS A 117 9.37 -9.11 -16.65
C CYS A 117 10.37 -10.15 -16.15
N ARG A 118 10.84 -11.08 -17.00
CA ARG A 118 11.77 -12.17 -16.63
C ARG A 118 11.39 -12.96 -15.36
N LEU A 119 10.10 -13.14 -15.11
CA LEU A 119 9.57 -13.84 -13.93
C LEU A 119 10.26 -15.19 -13.68
N PRO A 120 11.02 -15.37 -12.58
CA PRO A 120 11.62 -16.65 -12.25
C PRO A 120 10.62 -17.54 -11.49
N TRP A 121 10.41 -18.78 -11.94
CA TRP A 121 9.46 -19.72 -11.31
C TRP A 121 9.74 -19.97 -9.82
N GLN A 122 11.00 -19.83 -9.37
CA GLN A 122 11.39 -19.97 -7.97
C GLN A 122 10.77 -18.87 -7.07
N LEU A 123 10.40 -17.72 -7.62
CA LEU A 123 9.71 -16.66 -6.87
C LEU A 123 8.26 -17.03 -6.59
N LEU A 124 7.57 -17.64 -7.58
CA LEU A 124 6.24 -18.22 -7.38
C LEU A 124 6.30 -19.36 -6.35
N ALA A 125 7.34 -20.21 -6.42
CA ALA A 125 7.56 -21.27 -5.44
C ALA A 125 7.84 -20.72 -4.03
N ALA A 126 8.56 -19.61 -3.91
CA ALA A 126 8.81 -18.96 -2.63
C ALA A 126 7.53 -18.36 -2.03
N ILE A 127 6.70 -17.72 -2.84
CA ILE A 127 5.39 -17.18 -2.44
C ILE A 127 4.46 -18.34 -2.03
N GLY A 128 4.27 -19.36 -2.87
CA GLY A 128 3.40 -20.50 -2.55
C GLY A 128 3.83 -21.33 -1.33
N LYS A 129 5.14 -21.39 -1.03
CA LYS A 129 5.65 -21.95 0.22
C LYS A 129 5.20 -21.16 1.44
N VAL A 130 5.24 -19.83 1.33
CA VAL A 130 4.90 -18.88 2.40
C VAL A 130 3.39 -18.75 2.57
N GLU A 131 2.62 -18.63 1.48
CA GLU A 131 1.17 -18.44 1.53
C GLU A 131 0.39 -19.71 1.93
N SER A 132 0.76 -20.89 1.40
CA SER A 132 -0.03 -22.13 1.60
C SER A 132 0.78 -23.38 1.91
N GLY A 133 2.10 -23.29 2.09
CA GLY A 133 2.95 -24.46 2.28
C GLY A 133 3.00 -25.35 1.03
N GLN A 134 3.04 -24.75 -0.17
CA GLN A 134 2.91 -25.42 -1.46
C GLN A 134 1.57 -26.18 -1.60
N ALA A 135 0.43 -25.47 -1.58
CA ALA A 135 -0.90 -26.09 -1.65
C ALA A 135 -1.14 -27.15 -0.56
N ARG A 136 -0.77 -26.82 0.68
CA ARG A 136 -0.74 -27.72 1.85
C ARG A 136 0.03 -29.03 1.59
N GLY A 137 1.24 -28.92 1.06
CA GLY A 137 2.10 -30.07 0.72
C GLY A 137 1.72 -30.78 -0.58
N GLY A 138 0.99 -30.09 -1.47
CA GLY A 138 0.54 -30.59 -2.76
C GLY A 138 -0.74 -31.40 -2.68
N ARG A 139 -1.69 -31.05 -1.81
CA ARG A 139 -2.97 -31.77 -1.69
C ARG A 139 -3.95 -31.33 -2.77
N VAL A 140 -3.60 -31.64 -4.02
CA VAL A 140 -4.37 -31.38 -5.23
C VAL A 140 -4.84 -32.69 -5.89
N ASP A 141 -5.78 -32.58 -6.82
CA ASP A 141 -6.12 -33.64 -7.77
C ASP A 141 -5.19 -33.62 -9.00
N ALA A 142 -5.47 -34.49 -9.98
CA ALA A 142 -4.69 -34.61 -11.22
C ALA A 142 -4.84 -33.40 -12.18
N GLN A 143 -5.78 -32.49 -11.90
CA GLN A 143 -6.02 -31.25 -12.62
C GLN A 143 -5.34 -30.05 -11.92
N GLY A 144 -4.82 -30.25 -10.71
CA GLY A 144 -4.19 -29.21 -9.89
C GLY A 144 -5.16 -28.48 -8.96
N THR A 145 -6.43 -28.87 -8.84
CA THR A 145 -7.38 -28.25 -7.92
C THR A 145 -7.21 -28.82 -6.52
N THR A 146 -7.17 -27.96 -5.49
CA THR A 146 -6.95 -28.40 -4.11
C THR A 146 -8.11 -29.25 -3.61
N LEU A 147 -7.79 -30.40 -2.99
CA LEU A 147 -8.76 -31.39 -2.49
C LEU A 147 -9.67 -30.87 -1.36
N SER A 148 -9.42 -29.66 -0.85
CA SER A 148 -10.26 -28.91 0.09
C SER A 148 -9.86 -27.43 -0.03
N PRO A 149 -10.81 -26.47 -0.01
CA PRO A 149 -10.48 -25.05 -0.10
C PRO A 149 -9.43 -24.62 0.92
N ILE A 150 -8.47 -23.83 0.45
CA ILE A 150 -7.46 -23.19 1.31
C ILE A 150 -7.97 -21.78 1.57
N LEU A 151 -8.49 -21.54 2.77
CA LEU A 151 -8.98 -20.23 3.20
C LEU A 151 -8.09 -19.66 4.31
N GLY A 152 -7.84 -18.36 4.22
CA GLY A 152 -7.31 -17.54 5.30
C GLY A 152 -8.37 -17.23 6.38
N PRO A 153 -8.03 -16.36 7.34
CA PRO A 153 -8.98 -15.78 8.29
C PRO A 153 -9.90 -14.79 7.57
N ALA A 154 -10.96 -14.37 8.26
CA ALA A 154 -11.72 -13.19 7.86
C ALA A 154 -10.83 -11.95 7.97
N LEU A 155 -10.91 -11.07 6.96
CA LEU A 155 -10.29 -9.76 6.98
C LEU A 155 -11.24 -8.77 7.68
N ASP A 156 -11.40 -8.96 8.99
CA ASP A 156 -12.39 -8.31 9.85
C ASP A 156 -11.82 -7.13 10.68
N GLY A 157 -10.55 -6.76 10.47
CA GLY A 157 -9.84 -5.73 11.25
C GLY A 157 -9.25 -6.21 12.58
N ASN A 158 -9.48 -7.45 13.03
CA ASN A 158 -9.05 -7.94 14.35
C ASN A 158 -7.64 -8.56 14.33
N GLY A 159 -6.65 -7.78 13.92
CA GLY A 159 -5.25 -8.21 13.76
C GLY A 159 -4.88 -8.63 12.33
N PHE A 160 -5.84 -8.52 11.42
CA PHE A 160 -5.71 -8.54 9.96
C PHE A 160 -6.35 -7.26 9.41
N ALA A 161 -6.23 -6.95 8.11
CA ALA A 161 -6.90 -5.76 7.57
C ALA A 161 -8.43 -5.91 7.61
N LEU A 162 -9.15 -4.80 7.41
CA LEU A 162 -10.60 -4.80 7.26
C LEU A 162 -10.97 -4.73 5.77
N ILE A 163 -11.42 -5.85 5.20
CA ILE A 163 -11.93 -5.95 3.83
C ILE A 163 -13.29 -6.63 3.88
N LYS A 164 -14.33 -5.89 3.46
CA LYS A 164 -15.70 -6.41 3.38
C LYS A 164 -15.84 -7.35 2.19
N ASP A 165 -16.82 -8.25 2.26
CA ASP A 165 -17.28 -9.10 1.16
C ASP A 165 -17.35 -8.33 -0.18
N THR A 166 -16.66 -8.85 -1.20
CA THR A 166 -16.65 -8.31 -2.57
C THR A 166 -17.20 -9.27 -3.63
N ASP A 167 -17.62 -10.50 -3.27
CA ASP A 167 -18.07 -11.52 -4.22
C ASP A 167 -19.42 -12.21 -3.86
N ASN A 168 -20.08 -11.78 -2.77
CA ASN A 168 -21.28 -12.38 -2.15
C ASN A 168 -21.03 -13.77 -1.54
N GLY A 169 -19.81 -14.00 -1.03
CA GLY A 169 -19.34 -15.26 -0.45
C GLY A 169 -19.16 -16.37 -1.49
N ALA A 170 -18.73 -16.05 -2.71
CA ALA A 170 -18.62 -16.98 -3.83
C ALA A 170 -17.37 -17.88 -3.77
N TYR A 171 -16.22 -17.35 -3.34
CA TYR A 171 -14.96 -18.11 -3.26
C TYR A 171 -14.61 -18.61 -1.85
N ASP A 172 -15.16 -18.00 -0.79
CA ASP A 172 -14.86 -18.36 0.61
C ASP A 172 -16.09 -18.69 1.50
N GLY A 173 -17.30 -18.32 1.06
CA GLY A 173 -18.56 -18.51 1.79
C GLY A 173 -18.90 -17.42 2.82
N ASP A 174 -18.14 -16.33 2.93
CA ASP A 174 -18.30 -15.29 3.95
C ASP A 174 -18.94 -14.01 3.40
N ARG A 175 -20.25 -13.82 3.66
CA ARG A 175 -21.01 -12.64 3.22
C ARG A 175 -20.85 -11.42 4.11
N THR A 176 -19.70 -11.28 4.75
CA THR A 176 -19.40 -10.14 5.64
C THR A 176 -18.02 -9.57 5.37
N HIS A 177 -17.00 -10.43 5.25
CA HIS A 177 -15.60 -10.03 5.09
C HIS A 177 -14.89 -11.02 4.16
N ASP A 178 -14.18 -10.48 3.17
CA ASP A 178 -13.34 -11.27 2.26
C ASP A 178 -12.31 -12.08 3.06
N ARG A 179 -11.92 -13.22 2.51
CA ARG A 179 -10.78 -14.03 2.95
C ARG A 179 -9.78 -14.16 1.81
N ALA A 180 -8.52 -14.42 2.15
CA ALA A 180 -7.55 -14.85 1.14
C ALA A 180 -7.78 -16.34 0.77
N VAL A 181 -7.87 -16.65 -0.52
CA VAL A 181 -8.32 -17.95 -1.07
C VAL A 181 -7.23 -18.62 -1.91
N GLY A 182 -7.15 -19.95 -1.79
CA GLY A 182 -6.39 -20.82 -2.68
C GLY A 182 -4.89 -20.94 -2.35
N PRO A 183 -4.14 -21.75 -3.12
CA PRO A 183 -2.73 -22.03 -2.85
C PRO A 183 -1.80 -20.81 -2.99
N MET A 184 -2.28 -19.70 -3.56
CA MET A 184 -1.58 -18.41 -3.63
C MET A 184 -2.30 -17.28 -2.86
N GLN A 185 -3.31 -17.61 -2.04
CA GLN A 185 -3.97 -16.70 -1.09
C GLN A 185 -4.46 -15.36 -1.71
N PHE A 186 -5.18 -15.42 -2.83
CA PHE A 186 -5.77 -14.24 -3.47
C PHE A 186 -7.04 -13.77 -2.74
N ILE A 187 -7.21 -12.45 -2.59
CA ILE A 187 -8.47 -11.83 -2.14
C ILE A 187 -9.47 -11.82 -3.31
N PRO A 188 -10.77 -12.14 -3.13
CA PRO A 188 -11.78 -12.17 -4.20
C PRO A 188 -11.78 -10.96 -5.13
N SER A 189 -11.77 -9.74 -4.59
CA SER A 189 -11.64 -8.49 -5.36
C SER A 189 -10.41 -8.44 -6.28
N THR A 190 -9.27 -9.00 -5.85
CA THR A 190 -8.07 -9.07 -6.69
C THR A 190 -8.13 -10.25 -7.68
N TRP A 191 -8.77 -11.36 -7.30
CA TRP A 191 -9.02 -12.49 -8.20
C TRP A 191 -9.92 -12.09 -9.38
N ALA A 192 -10.93 -11.25 -9.15
CA ALA A 192 -11.80 -10.72 -10.19
C ALA A 192 -11.04 -9.97 -11.30
N THR A 193 -9.93 -9.29 -10.96
CA THR A 193 -9.05 -8.61 -11.93
C THR A 193 -7.99 -9.55 -12.52
N TRP A 194 -7.32 -10.34 -11.68
CA TRP A 194 -6.07 -11.02 -12.06
C TRP A 194 -6.21 -12.51 -12.35
N GLY A 195 -7.30 -13.17 -11.96
CA GLY A 195 -7.53 -14.60 -12.14
C GLY A 195 -7.36 -15.04 -13.61
N GLN A 196 -6.72 -16.19 -13.82
CA GLN A 196 -6.36 -16.71 -15.14
C GLN A 196 -6.85 -18.14 -15.29
N ASP A 197 -7.20 -18.54 -16.52
CA ASP A 197 -7.25 -19.96 -16.88
C ASP A 197 -5.81 -20.42 -17.09
N GLY A 198 -5.26 -21.12 -16.10
CA GLY A 198 -3.89 -21.59 -16.10
C GLY A 198 -3.78 -23.06 -16.48
N ASN A 199 -4.81 -23.87 -16.27
CA ASN A 199 -4.81 -25.27 -16.66
C ASN A 199 -5.19 -25.47 -18.15
N GLY A 200 -6.14 -24.69 -18.69
CA GLY A 200 -6.70 -24.75 -20.04
C GLY A 200 -8.13 -25.30 -20.13
N ASP A 201 -8.91 -25.34 -19.04
CA ASP A 201 -10.24 -25.96 -18.97
C ASP A 201 -11.44 -25.01 -19.22
N GLY A 202 -11.17 -23.70 -19.38
CA GLY A 202 -12.17 -22.67 -19.61
C GLY A 202 -12.70 -22.00 -18.33
N ARG A 203 -12.10 -22.25 -17.16
CA ARG A 203 -12.48 -21.65 -15.87
C ARG A 203 -11.35 -20.81 -15.28
N LYS A 204 -11.64 -20.17 -14.14
CA LYS A 204 -10.71 -19.39 -13.33
C LYS A 204 -10.95 -19.72 -11.85
N ASP A 205 -10.43 -20.85 -11.40
CA ASP A 205 -10.60 -21.31 -10.01
C ASP A 205 -9.41 -20.85 -9.15
N PRO A 206 -9.61 -20.00 -8.12
CA PRO A 206 -8.52 -19.61 -7.23
C PRO A 206 -7.94 -20.80 -6.47
N ASN A 207 -8.65 -21.94 -6.40
CA ASN A 207 -8.19 -23.18 -5.79
C ASN A 207 -7.41 -24.10 -6.73
N ASN A 208 -7.23 -23.76 -8.01
CA ASN A 208 -6.36 -24.50 -8.93
C ASN A 208 -4.93 -23.93 -8.93
N VAL A 209 -3.91 -24.79 -8.76
CA VAL A 209 -2.52 -24.33 -8.67
C VAL A 209 -1.99 -23.73 -9.97
N TYR A 210 -2.48 -24.14 -11.14
CA TYR A 210 -2.07 -23.59 -12.43
C TYR A 210 -2.66 -22.19 -12.64
N ASP A 211 -3.96 -22.03 -12.38
CA ASP A 211 -4.68 -20.76 -12.44
C ASP A 211 -4.07 -19.74 -11.48
N ALA A 212 -3.91 -20.12 -10.21
CA ALA A 212 -3.35 -19.28 -9.17
C ALA A 212 -1.87 -18.93 -9.42
N ALA A 213 -1.05 -19.85 -9.93
CA ALA A 213 0.34 -19.57 -10.29
C ALA A 213 0.44 -18.60 -11.48
N LEU A 214 -0.42 -18.73 -12.49
CA LEU A 214 -0.41 -17.84 -13.66
C LEU A 214 -0.95 -16.44 -13.31
N ALA A 215 -1.99 -16.36 -12.48
CA ALA A 215 -2.48 -15.09 -11.92
C ALA A 215 -1.41 -14.38 -11.09
N ALA A 216 -0.74 -15.10 -10.18
CA ALA A 216 0.37 -14.56 -9.38
C ALA A 216 1.54 -14.12 -10.27
N GLY A 217 1.85 -14.88 -11.33
CA GLY A 217 2.88 -14.50 -12.30
C GLY A 217 2.57 -13.18 -12.99
N ARG A 218 1.35 -13.00 -13.54
CA ARG A 218 0.94 -11.73 -14.15
C ARG A 218 0.90 -10.58 -13.15
N TYR A 219 0.44 -10.82 -11.92
CA TYR A 219 0.38 -9.80 -10.86
C TYR A 219 1.78 -9.30 -10.46
N LEU A 220 2.77 -10.19 -10.35
CA LEU A 220 4.15 -9.83 -10.06
C LEU A 220 4.78 -9.02 -11.21
N CYS A 221 4.36 -9.27 -12.46
CA CYS A 221 4.73 -8.52 -13.65
C CYS A 221 3.90 -7.24 -13.90
N ALA A 222 3.11 -6.75 -12.95
CA ALA A 222 2.25 -5.59 -13.19
C ALA A 222 3.04 -4.28 -13.44
N GLY A 223 2.97 -3.75 -14.66
CA GLY A 223 3.71 -2.57 -15.11
C GLY A 223 5.16 -2.90 -15.54
N ASP A 224 5.97 -1.87 -15.79
CA ASP A 224 7.32 -1.99 -16.37
C ASP A 224 8.39 -2.54 -15.38
N ARG A 225 8.11 -3.68 -14.75
CA ARG A 225 8.99 -4.35 -13.78
C ARG A 225 9.92 -5.33 -14.49
N ASP A 226 11.21 -5.37 -14.18
CA ASP A 226 12.12 -6.49 -14.55
C ASP A 226 12.50 -7.26 -13.29
N LEU A 227 11.94 -8.45 -13.07
CA LEU A 227 12.12 -9.24 -11.84
C LEU A 227 13.51 -9.89 -11.71
N SER A 228 14.41 -9.73 -12.69
CA SER A 228 15.85 -9.97 -12.45
C SER A 228 16.53 -8.82 -11.69
N THR A 229 15.93 -7.62 -11.69
CA THR A 229 16.37 -6.47 -10.91
C THR A 229 15.85 -6.58 -9.48
N ALA A 230 16.75 -6.60 -8.50
CA ALA A 230 16.37 -6.86 -7.10
C ALA A 230 15.36 -5.86 -6.52
N ALA A 231 15.41 -4.58 -6.90
CA ALA A 231 14.47 -3.56 -6.46
C ALA A 231 13.06 -3.73 -7.05
N ASP A 232 12.95 -4.41 -8.20
CA ASP A 232 11.71 -4.67 -8.91
C ASP A 232 11.06 -5.96 -8.41
N LEU A 233 11.88 -6.97 -8.12
CA LEU A 233 11.46 -8.15 -7.35
C LEU A 233 10.95 -7.76 -5.95
N ASP A 234 11.69 -6.91 -5.23
CA ASP A 234 11.27 -6.42 -3.91
C ASP A 234 9.95 -5.62 -4.00
N ARG A 235 9.82 -4.74 -5.01
CA ARG A 235 8.58 -3.99 -5.30
C ARG A 235 7.41 -4.91 -5.64
N ALA A 236 7.64 -5.99 -6.39
CA ALA A 236 6.61 -6.96 -6.74
C ALA A 236 6.13 -7.75 -5.52
N VAL A 237 7.06 -8.26 -4.70
CA VAL A 237 6.73 -8.98 -3.46
C VAL A 237 6.01 -8.07 -2.45
N LEU A 238 6.46 -6.82 -2.29
CA LEU A 238 5.79 -5.83 -1.43
C LEU A 238 4.44 -5.30 -1.98
N SER A 239 4.12 -5.58 -3.25
CA SER A 239 2.76 -5.40 -3.78
C SER A 239 1.87 -6.63 -3.56
N TYR A 240 2.45 -7.80 -3.30
CA TYR A 240 1.71 -9.04 -2.99
C TYR A 240 1.30 -9.10 -1.50
N ASN A 241 2.13 -8.53 -0.62
CA ASN A 241 1.85 -8.31 0.80
C ASN A 241 2.82 -7.22 1.29
N HIS A 242 2.32 -6.13 1.86
CA HIS A 242 3.13 -4.95 2.21
C HIS A 242 3.89 -5.09 3.54
N SER A 243 4.53 -6.25 3.74
CA SER A 243 5.23 -6.60 4.97
C SER A 243 6.72 -6.88 4.75
N ASP A 244 7.54 -6.14 5.49
CA ASP A 244 8.98 -6.34 5.60
C ASP A 244 9.36 -7.77 6.08
N VAL A 245 8.50 -8.40 6.88
CA VAL A 245 8.68 -9.79 7.34
C VAL A 245 8.42 -10.74 6.18
N TYR A 246 7.29 -10.59 5.48
CA TYR A 246 6.94 -11.35 4.29
C TYR A 246 8.03 -11.27 3.23
N LEU A 247 8.50 -10.05 2.89
CA LEU A 247 9.59 -9.85 1.93
C LEU A 247 10.85 -10.63 2.31
N ARG A 248 11.29 -10.57 3.59
CA ARG A 248 12.47 -11.33 4.04
C ARG A 248 12.26 -12.84 3.97
N THR A 249 11.08 -13.34 4.34
CA THR A 249 10.78 -14.79 4.31
C THR A 249 10.69 -15.29 2.86
N VAL A 250 9.97 -14.59 1.97
CA VAL A 250 9.92 -14.90 0.52
C VAL A 250 11.31 -14.82 -0.12
N ARG A 251 12.11 -13.78 0.14
CA ARG A 251 13.50 -13.71 -0.38
C ARG A 251 14.39 -14.83 0.15
N SER A 252 14.15 -15.30 1.37
CA SER A 252 14.88 -16.45 1.94
C SER A 252 14.53 -17.74 1.21
N TRP A 253 13.25 -18.03 0.99
CA TRP A 253 12.81 -19.19 0.21
C TRP A 253 13.20 -19.11 -1.26
N PHE A 254 13.16 -17.92 -1.89
CA PHE A 254 13.64 -17.69 -3.24
C PHE A 254 15.15 -17.98 -3.36
N THR A 255 15.94 -17.45 -2.43
CA THR A 255 17.39 -17.71 -2.36
C THR A 255 17.69 -19.19 -2.09
N TYR A 256 16.83 -19.89 -1.35
CA TYR A 256 16.95 -21.32 -1.08
C TYR A 256 16.65 -22.16 -2.34
N TYR A 257 15.50 -21.95 -2.99
CA TYR A 257 15.14 -22.65 -4.22
C TYR A 257 16.10 -22.36 -5.39
N ASN A 258 16.70 -21.16 -5.45
CA ASN A 258 17.74 -20.84 -6.43
C ASN A 258 19.06 -21.62 -6.24
N ARG A 259 19.28 -22.30 -5.11
CA ARG A 259 20.45 -23.20 -4.90
C ARG A 259 20.20 -24.63 -5.39
N GLY A 260 18.96 -24.98 -5.65
CA GLY A 260 18.54 -26.34 -5.97
C GLY A 260 17.28 -26.73 -5.22
N THR A 261 16.48 -27.58 -5.86
CA THR A 261 15.23 -28.14 -5.34
C THR A 261 14.91 -29.39 -6.14
N HIS A 262 14.15 -30.29 -5.54
CA HIS A 262 13.75 -31.55 -6.16
C HIS A 262 12.23 -31.69 -6.16
N GLU A 263 11.73 -32.51 -7.09
CA GLU A 263 10.32 -32.85 -7.16
C GLU A 263 9.98 -33.93 -6.12
N VAL A 264 8.84 -33.80 -5.47
CA VAL A 264 8.28 -34.83 -4.56
C VAL A 264 6.85 -35.18 -4.97
N PRO A 265 6.33 -36.38 -4.65
CA PRO A 265 4.94 -36.73 -4.93
C PRO A 265 3.94 -35.74 -4.33
N ASP A 266 2.85 -35.49 -5.04
CA ASP A 266 1.75 -34.67 -4.54
C ASP A 266 1.18 -35.25 -3.23
N GLY A 267 0.92 -34.36 -2.26
CA GLY A 267 0.53 -34.70 -0.89
C GLY A 267 1.68 -35.05 0.07
N SER A 268 2.95 -35.07 -0.40
CA SER A 268 4.13 -35.38 0.44
C SER A 268 5.04 -34.18 0.76
N GLY A 269 4.71 -32.96 0.28
CA GLY A 269 5.52 -31.77 0.53
C GLY A 269 5.52 -31.33 2.00
N VAL A 270 6.69 -30.92 2.51
CA VAL A 270 6.85 -30.49 3.91
C VAL A 270 6.09 -29.18 4.17
N LEU A 271 5.13 -29.23 5.09
CA LEU A 271 4.43 -28.06 5.62
C LEU A 271 5.36 -27.23 6.53
N PRO A 272 5.29 -25.89 6.50
CA PRO A 272 5.93 -25.05 7.49
C PRO A 272 5.26 -25.17 8.88
N THR A 273 5.96 -24.75 9.93
CA THR A 273 5.65 -25.00 11.35
C THR A 273 4.87 -23.90 12.08
N GLY A 274 4.21 -22.97 11.38
CA GLY A 274 3.05 -22.27 11.95
C GLY A 274 2.62 -20.96 11.25
N PRO A 275 1.45 -20.38 11.63
CA PRO A 275 0.62 -20.76 12.78
C PRO A 275 -0.89 -20.98 12.47
N THR A 276 -1.29 -22.15 11.94
CA THR A 276 -2.72 -22.54 11.82
C THR A 276 -3.01 -23.99 12.25
N SER A 277 -2.81 -24.31 13.54
CA SER A 277 -3.35 -25.55 14.15
C SER A 277 -3.48 -25.47 15.67
N ARG A 278 -4.53 -24.79 16.16
CA ARG A 278 -5.09 -25.12 17.49
C ARG A 278 -5.98 -26.34 17.32
N ASN A 279 -5.37 -27.52 17.42
CA ASN A 279 -5.96 -28.82 17.11
C ASN A 279 -7.32 -29.05 17.82
N PRO A 280 -8.41 -29.41 17.12
CA PRO A 280 -9.62 -29.94 17.76
C PRO A 280 -9.30 -31.29 18.41
N GLY A 281 -9.37 -31.36 19.73
CA GLY A 281 -9.25 -32.63 20.45
C GLY A 281 -10.38 -33.60 20.07
N PRO A 282 -10.12 -34.92 20.01
CA PRO A 282 -11.09 -35.88 19.48
C PRO A 282 -12.30 -36.09 20.40
N SER A 283 -13.50 -36.14 19.82
CA SER A 283 -14.69 -36.77 20.42
C SER A 283 -14.38 -38.25 20.73
N ARG A 284 -14.86 -38.89 21.81
CA ARG A 284 -16.24 -39.15 22.29
C ARG A 284 -16.10 -39.95 23.63
N PRO A 285 -17.16 -40.38 24.37
CA PRO A 285 -18.59 -40.10 24.29
C PRO A 285 -19.23 -39.66 25.64
N ASP A 286 -20.56 -39.74 25.72
CA ASP A 286 -21.49 -39.12 26.68
C ASP A 286 -21.44 -39.56 28.16
N GLY A 287 -21.87 -38.68 29.07
CA GLY A 287 -22.22 -39.01 30.47
C GLY A 287 -22.18 -37.81 31.46
N GLY A 288 -23.35 -37.29 31.87
CA GLY A 288 -23.48 -36.26 32.93
C GLY A 288 -24.16 -36.81 34.22
N PRO A 289 -24.67 -35.97 35.15
CA PRO A 289 -24.69 -34.50 35.14
C PRO A 289 -24.36 -33.80 36.51
N SER A 290 -24.37 -32.45 36.49
CA SER A 290 -24.70 -31.53 37.61
C SER A 290 -23.77 -31.38 38.83
N SER A 291 -23.18 -30.18 39.00
CA SER A 291 -23.61 -29.21 40.03
C SER A 291 -22.85 -27.87 39.95
N THR A 292 -23.52 -26.77 40.33
CA THR A 292 -23.00 -25.38 40.37
C THR A 292 -22.48 -25.01 41.77
N PRO A 293 -21.63 -23.98 41.94
CA PRO A 293 -22.11 -22.59 42.08
C PRO A 293 -21.20 -21.49 41.48
N SER A 294 -21.62 -20.23 41.60
CA SER A 294 -21.01 -19.00 41.02
C SER A 294 -20.61 -17.98 42.10
N PRO A 295 -19.58 -17.12 41.90
CA PRO A 295 -19.31 -15.96 42.77
C PRO A 295 -18.98 -14.62 42.07
N THR A 296 -19.70 -13.54 42.41
CA THR A 296 -19.46 -12.12 42.01
C THR A 296 -20.19 -11.17 43.01
N PRO A 297 -19.80 -9.91 43.29
CA PRO A 297 -18.47 -9.32 43.61
C PRO A 297 -18.43 -8.35 44.85
N SER A 298 -17.23 -7.90 45.26
CA SER A 298 -16.92 -6.54 45.84
C SER A 298 -17.49 -6.08 47.22
N PRO A 299 -17.08 -4.92 47.82
CA PRO A 299 -15.78 -4.21 47.83
C PRO A 299 -15.32 -3.54 49.19
N SER A 300 -14.01 -3.22 49.32
CA SER A 300 -13.34 -2.03 49.93
C SER A 300 -13.69 -1.45 51.34
N LYS A 301 -12.65 -1.15 52.18
CA LYS A 301 -12.41 0.15 52.90
C LYS A 301 -11.18 0.21 53.86
N THR A 302 -10.77 1.43 54.24
CA THR A 302 -9.74 1.90 55.23
C THR A 302 -10.30 3.17 55.95
N PRO A 303 -9.64 3.99 56.85
CA PRO A 303 -8.29 4.00 57.47
C PRO A 303 -8.14 4.42 59.00
N LYS A 304 -6.94 4.21 59.62
CA LYS A 304 -6.29 4.97 60.76
C LYS A 304 -7.02 5.08 62.14
N PRO A 305 -6.53 5.76 63.23
CA PRO A 305 -5.23 6.47 63.52
C PRO A 305 -4.53 6.21 64.92
N GLY A 306 -3.30 6.72 65.13
CA GLY A 306 -2.77 7.17 66.46
C GLY A 306 -1.51 6.47 67.05
N THR A 307 -0.90 7.01 68.13
CA THR A 307 0.35 7.83 68.18
C THR A 307 0.85 8.10 69.63
N SER A 308 2.18 8.20 69.94
CA SER A 308 2.85 9.24 70.80
C SER A 308 4.17 8.87 71.57
N THR A 309 5.30 9.54 71.21
CA THR A 309 6.48 10.07 72.01
C THR A 309 7.29 9.17 73.02
N LYS A 310 8.43 9.54 73.69
CA LYS A 310 9.22 10.81 73.78
C LYS A 310 10.80 10.76 73.89
N PRO A 311 11.49 10.29 74.97
CA PRO A 311 12.61 11.05 75.60
C PRO A 311 13.98 10.32 75.86
N THR A 312 15.06 10.93 76.40
CA THR A 312 15.95 12.02 75.86
C THR A 312 17.32 12.18 76.59
N LYS A 313 18.38 12.59 75.85
CA LYS A 313 19.72 13.14 76.27
C LYS A 313 20.69 12.23 77.08
N PRO A 314 22.01 12.55 77.26
CA PRO A 314 22.84 13.78 76.99
C PRO A 314 23.90 13.58 75.85
N THR A 315 24.95 14.39 75.53
CA THR A 315 25.33 15.85 75.53
C THR A 315 26.67 16.01 74.73
N GLU A 316 27.11 17.22 74.35
CA GLU A 316 28.31 17.58 73.51
C GLU A 316 29.42 18.32 74.31
N PRO A 317 30.68 18.52 73.81
CA PRO A 317 31.06 19.87 73.29
C PRO A 317 32.26 20.02 72.28
N SER A 318 32.23 21.11 71.47
CA SER A 318 33.36 22.00 71.04
C SER A 318 34.22 21.74 69.78
N ASP A 319 34.72 22.84 69.19
CA ASP A 319 35.44 23.05 67.90
C ASP A 319 36.69 23.96 68.12
N PRO A 320 37.78 23.95 67.30
CA PRO A 320 37.92 24.97 66.23
C PRO A 320 38.74 24.60 64.96
N SER A 321 38.60 25.41 63.90
CA SER A 321 39.32 25.38 62.60
C SER A 321 40.79 25.92 62.66
N PRO A 322 41.70 25.64 61.67
CA PRO A 322 41.67 26.34 60.36
C PRO A 322 42.24 25.62 59.09
N GLU A 323 41.88 26.19 57.92
CA GLU A 323 42.61 26.23 56.62
C GLU A 323 42.79 24.97 55.72
N PRO A 324 43.02 25.16 54.39
CA PRO A 324 42.58 24.19 53.36
C PRO A 324 43.67 23.27 52.80
N SER A 325 43.40 21.97 52.76
CA SER A 325 44.27 20.97 52.11
C SER A 325 43.73 20.46 50.77
N LYS A 326 44.66 20.25 49.84
CA LYS A 326 44.50 20.00 48.39
C LYS A 326 43.54 18.85 47.99
N PRO A 327 43.07 18.83 46.72
CA PRO A 327 42.15 17.80 46.24
C PRO A 327 42.71 16.38 46.39
N LYS A 328 41.87 15.46 46.86
CA LYS A 328 42.09 14.02 46.70
C LYS A 328 42.21 13.69 45.20
N PRO A 329 43.12 12.82 44.75
CA PRO A 329 43.21 12.43 43.35
C PRO A 329 41.85 11.94 42.85
N PRO A 330 41.41 12.33 41.63
CA PRO A 330 40.19 11.80 41.07
C PRO A 330 40.35 10.29 40.92
N THR A 331 39.55 9.51 41.64
CA THR A 331 39.35 8.11 41.29
C THR A 331 38.84 8.10 39.86
N HIS A 332 39.63 7.55 38.94
CA HIS A 332 39.23 7.38 37.56
C HIS A 332 38.08 6.36 37.49
N THR A 333 36.85 6.82 37.73
CA THR A 333 35.69 6.19 37.12
C THR A 333 36.01 6.07 35.64
N PRO A 334 36.02 4.86 35.06
CA PRO A 334 36.32 4.72 33.65
C PRO A 334 35.28 5.53 32.88
N THR A 335 35.73 6.56 32.15
CA THR A 335 34.90 7.24 31.16
C THR A 335 34.29 6.15 30.30
N PRO A 336 32.95 6.05 30.18
CA PRO A 336 32.35 5.01 29.36
C PRO A 336 32.95 5.13 27.97
N ALA A 337 33.59 4.05 27.50
CA ALA A 337 34.19 4.01 26.18
C ALA A 337 33.14 4.47 25.16
N PRO A 338 33.51 5.31 24.17
CA PRO A 338 32.55 5.98 23.31
C PRO A 338 31.56 4.96 22.77
N THR A 339 30.29 5.14 23.14
CA THR A 339 29.20 4.24 22.72
C THR A 339 29.31 4.07 21.22
N PRO A 340 29.32 2.83 20.69
CA PRO A 340 29.60 2.58 19.28
C PRO A 340 28.70 3.50 18.45
N SER A 341 29.34 4.35 17.62
CA SER A 341 28.68 5.45 16.93
C SER A 341 27.33 4.99 16.40
N GLN A 342 26.24 5.56 16.93
CA GLN A 342 24.87 5.12 16.63
C GLN A 342 24.56 5.42 15.17
N LYS A 343 25.02 4.53 14.31
CA LYS A 343 24.91 4.64 12.87
C LYS A 343 23.46 4.39 12.53
N VAL A 344 22.84 5.34 11.84
CA VAL A 344 21.49 5.13 11.33
C VAL A 344 21.50 3.94 10.38
N THR A 345 20.63 2.97 10.65
CA THR A 345 20.38 1.80 9.81
C THR A 345 18.98 1.80 9.21
N ALA A 346 18.05 2.58 9.78
CA ALA A 346 16.70 2.77 9.25
C ALA A 346 16.25 4.23 9.33
N LEU A 347 15.47 4.67 8.33
CA LEU A 347 14.81 5.97 8.30
C LEU A 347 13.33 5.74 7.97
N GLN A 348 12.45 5.89 8.96
CA GLN A 348 11.04 5.54 8.88
C GLN A 348 10.16 6.80 8.70
N ASN A 349 8.92 6.63 8.21
CA ASN A 349 7.91 7.69 8.18
C ASN A 349 7.42 8.02 9.61
N ASP A 350 7.42 9.30 10.00
CA ASP A 350 6.92 9.78 11.30
C ASP A 350 5.68 10.67 11.11
N GLY A 351 4.64 10.14 10.46
CA GLY A 351 3.38 10.85 10.25
C GLY A 351 3.39 11.89 9.12
N THR A 352 4.09 11.60 8.04
CA THR A 352 3.82 12.18 6.71
C THR A 352 2.52 11.58 6.20
N GLY A 353 1.51 12.43 5.96
CA GLY A 353 0.28 12.04 5.27
C GLY A 353 0.43 12.17 3.75
N THR A 354 -0.69 12.10 3.02
CA THR A 354 -0.72 12.32 1.57
C THR A 354 -0.17 13.70 1.21
N LEU A 355 0.70 13.75 0.20
CA LEU A 355 1.26 14.99 -0.33
C LEU A 355 0.58 15.31 -1.66
N THR A 356 -0.56 15.99 -1.61
CA THR A 356 -1.24 16.52 -2.80
C THR A 356 -1.36 18.04 -2.71
N ALA A 357 -1.26 18.72 -3.85
CA ALA A 357 -1.52 20.16 -3.98
C ALA A 357 -2.01 20.48 -5.40
N THR A 358 -2.85 21.51 -5.56
CA THR A 358 -3.19 22.05 -6.88
C THR A 358 -1.98 22.80 -7.45
N ALA A 359 -1.87 22.88 -8.78
CA ALA A 359 -0.84 23.66 -9.47
C ALA A 359 -0.67 25.08 -8.89
N GLY A 360 0.56 25.43 -8.51
CA GLY A 360 0.96 26.71 -7.89
C GLY A 360 0.63 26.86 -6.40
N GLU A 361 -0.04 25.90 -5.76
CA GLU A 361 -0.41 25.97 -4.34
C GLU A 361 0.67 25.39 -3.40
N LYS A 362 0.43 25.47 -2.08
CA LYS A 362 1.22 24.77 -1.07
C LYS A 362 0.70 23.34 -0.91
N PHE A 363 1.59 22.43 -0.55
CA PHE A 363 1.18 21.14 0.02
C PHE A 363 0.78 21.35 1.49
N ASP A 364 -0.35 20.78 1.90
CA ASP A 364 -0.85 20.86 3.28
C ASP A 364 0.02 20.09 4.30
N GLY A 365 0.89 19.19 3.80
CA GLY A 365 1.79 18.36 4.60
C GLY A 365 3.27 18.71 4.41
N THR A 366 4.06 18.49 5.46
CA THR A 366 5.52 18.38 5.39
C THR A 366 5.97 16.92 5.50
N VAL A 367 7.15 16.61 4.95
CA VAL A 367 7.73 15.27 5.04
C VAL A 367 8.37 15.08 6.40
N LYS A 368 7.97 14.04 7.13
CA LYS A 368 8.41 13.73 8.49
C LYS A 368 9.02 12.33 8.55
N VAL A 369 10.22 12.24 9.10
CA VAL A 369 10.95 10.98 9.23
C VAL A 369 11.58 10.82 10.61
N ARG A 370 11.86 9.57 11.00
CA ARG A 370 12.62 9.24 12.20
C ARG A 370 13.78 8.29 11.89
N ALA A 371 14.97 8.63 12.37
CA ALA A 371 16.19 7.86 12.18
C ALA A 371 16.44 6.91 13.37
N HIS A 372 16.78 5.65 13.08
CA HIS A 372 17.02 4.60 14.09
C HIS A 372 18.32 3.82 13.87
N ASP A 373 18.90 3.33 14.97
CA ASP A 373 20.01 2.38 14.97
C ASP A 373 19.54 0.92 14.81
N ALA A 374 20.49 -0.02 14.79
CA ALA A 374 20.22 -1.45 14.61
C ALA A 374 19.47 -2.11 15.78
N LEU A 375 19.27 -1.39 16.89
CA LEU A 375 18.48 -1.81 18.05
C LEU A 375 17.13 -1.07 18.12
N GLY A 376 16.77 -0.33 17.07
CA GLY A 376 15.54 0.47 16.99
C GLY A 376 15.59 1.77 17.81
N LYS A 377 16.73 2.15 18.39
CA LYS A 377 16.83 3.37 19.21
C LYS A 377 16.90 4.60 18.31
N PRO A 378 16.25 5.72 18.70
CA PRO A 378 16.29 6.95 17.92
C PRO A 378 17.70 7.55 17.89
N VAL A 379 18.15 7.98 16.70
CA VAL A 379 19.48 8.57 16.50
C VAL A 379 19.35 10.09 16.34
N ALA A 380 19.89 10.83 17.29
CA ALA A 380 19.94 12.30 17.27
C ALA A 380 21.13 12.83 16.44
N LYS A 381 20.98 14.04 15.88
CA LYS A 381 21.97 14.73 15.03
C LYS A 381 22.41 13.96 13.78
N ALA A 382 21.59 13.03 13.29
CA ALA A 382 21.78 12.43 11.97
C ALA A 382 21.37 13.45 10.90
N GLN A 383 22.24 13.68 9.91
CA GLN A 383 21.96 14.66 8.86
C GLN A 383 21.07 14.01 7.79
N VAL A 384 19.80 14.44 7.74
CA VAL A 384 18.79 13.98 6.79
C VAL A 384 18.66 15.00 5.67
N THR A 385 18.90 14.58 4.43
CA THR A 385 18.64 15.39 3.23
C THR A 385 17.32 14.97 2.59
N PHE A 386 16.37 15.90 2.50
CA PHE A 386 15.13 15.76 1.74
C PHE A 386 15.35 16.35 0.33
N THR A 387 15.03 15.61 -0.71
CA THR A 387 15.24 15.99 -2.12
C THR A 387 13.99 15.71 -2.95
N VAL A 388 13.54 16.69 -3.73
CA VAL A 388 12.53 16.54 -4.77
C VAL A 388 13.15 15.81 -5.97
N VAL A 389 12.52 14.72 -6.41
CA VAL A 389 12.98 13.82 -7.47
C VAL A 389 11.81 13.49 -8.40
N GLY A 390 12.02 13.62 -9.70
CA GLY A 390 10.99 13.46 -10.73
C GLY A 390 10.92 14.67 -11.65
N ASP A 391 10.11 14.58 -12.70
CA ASP A 391 9.92 15.64 -13.69
C ASP A 391 8.88 16.68 -13.20
N THR A 392 9.29 17.50 -12.23
CA THR A 392 8.43 18.52 -11.61
C THR A 392 9.17 19.84 -11.36
N ASP A 393 8.45 20.94 -11.49
CA ASP A 393 8.88 22.28 -11.07
C ASP A 393 8.65 22.55 -9.57
N ALA A 394 7.89 21.71 -8.85
CA ALA A 394 7.66 21.77 -7.40
C ALA A 394 8.95 21.86 -6.55
N ALA A 395 8.94 22.67 -5.48
CA ALA A 395 10.13 22.96 -4.66
C ALA A 395 9.78 23.27 -3.19
N PHE A 396 10.75 23.19 -2.29
CA PHE A 396 10.58 23.62 -0.90
C PHE A 396 10.50 25.15 -0.80
N ASP A 397 9.87 25.68 0.27
CA ASP A 397 9.87 27.12 0.58
C ASP A 397 11.33 27.66 0.54
N GLY A 398 11.56 28.72 -0.25
CA GLY A 398 12.90 29.21 -0.64
C GLY A 398 13.39 28.74 -2.03
N GLY A 399 12.62 27.92 -2.74
CA GLY A 399 12.89 27.49 -4.13
C GLY A 399 13.88 26.34 -4.27
N SER A 400 14.41 25.81 -3.17
CA SER A 400 15.38 24.71 -3.20
C SER A 400 14.71 23.37 -3.53
N LYS A 401 15.34 22.58 -4.43
CA LYS A 401 14.97 21.18 -4.70
C LYS A 401 15.47 20.21 -3.62
N ALA A 402 16.43 20.61 -2.79
CA ALA A 402 16.93 19.79 -1.69
C ALA A 402 17.22 20.63 -0.44
N VAL A 403 16.97 20.06 0.75
CA VAL A 403 17.19 20.69 2.06
C VAL A 403 17.75 19.64 3.03
N THR A 404 18.78 19.98 3.80
CA THR A 404 19.37 19.09 4.82
C THR A 404 19.10 19.61 6.23
N LEU A 405 18.66 18.73 7.13
CA LEU A 405 18.31 19.02 8.51
C LEU A 405 18.86 17.93 9.43
N ASP A 406 19.28 18.31 10.65
CA ASP A 406 19.75 17.37 11.67
C ASP A 406 18.57 16.83 12.50
N THR A 407 18.61 15.56 12.88
CA THR A 407 17.54 14.95 13.70
C THR A 407 17.54 15.41 15.17
N GLY A 408 16.34 15.55 15.73
CA GLY A 408 16.11 15.83 17.14
C GLY A 408 16.51 14.69 18.08
N ALA A 409 16.41 14.92 19.39
CA ALA A 409 16.77 13.95 20.43
C ALA A 409 15.92 12.66 20.41
N ASP A 410 14.75 12.71 19.80
CA ASP A 410 13.81 11.59 19.57
C ASP A 410 13.97 10.96 18.18
N GLY A 411 15.02 11.33 17.45
CA GLY A 411 15.38 10.82 16.12
C GLY A 411 14.64 11.49 14.96
N LYS A 412 13.75 12.45 15.20
CA LYS A 412 12.90 13.04 14.15
C LYS A 412 13.58 14.12 13.32
N ALA A 413 13.21 14.21 12.05
CA ALA A 413 13.39 15.40 11.20
C ALA A 413 12.10 15.68 10.42
N SER A 414 11.86 16.94 10.05
CA SER A 414 10.72 17.34 9.23
C SER A 414 11.11 18.39 8.21
N SER A 415 10.75 18.20 6.94
CA SER A 415 11.08 19.13 5.86
C SER A 415 10.41 20.49 6.05
N PRO A 416 10.90 21.55 5.35
CA PRO A 416 10.09 22.73 5.10
C PRO A 416 8.80 22.37 4.33
N VAL A 417 7.88 23.34 4.25
CA VAL A 417 6.70 23.26 3.40
C VAL A 417 7.13 23.13 1.93
N LEU A 418 6.45 22.24 1.20
CA LEU A 418 6.61 22.04 -0.23
C LEU A 418 5.57 22.89 -0.98
N ARG A 419 5.91 23.34 -2.19
CA ARG A 419 5.00 24.02 -3.12
C ARG A 419 4.92 23.28 -4.43
N ALA A 420 3.72 23.17 -4.97
CA ALA A 420 3.52 22.82 -6.37
C ALA A 420 4.03 23.97 -7.26
N GLY A 421 4.60 23.63 -8.41
CA GLY A 421 4.69 24.57 -9.51
C GLY A 421 3.48 24.42 -10.43
N GLU A 422 3.63 24.78 -11.70
CA GLU A 422 2.57 24.68 -12.71
C GLU A 422 2.51 23.29 -13.36
N LYS A 423 3.56 22.46 -13.24
CA LYS A 423 3.62 21.14 -13.86
C LYS A 423 2.89 20.08 -13.02
N THR A 424 1.79 19.57 -13.58
CA THR A 424 0.95 18.51 -13.01
C THR A 424 1.60 17.12 -13.11
N GLY A 425 1.16 16.19 -12.26
CA GLY A 425 1.62 14.79 -12.26
C GLY A 425 2.19 14.31 -10.92
N GLU A 426 2.62 13.05 -10.87
CA GLU A 426 3.32 12.46 -9.72
C GLU A 426 4.83 12.75 -9.74
N PHE A 427 5.40 12.92 -8.55
CA PHE A 427 6.83 12.93 -8.29
C PHE A 427 7.13 12.33 -6.91
N THR A 428 8.40 12.35 -6.47
CA THR A 428 8.82 11.80 -5.18
C THR A 428 9.64 12.82 -4.38
N VAL A 429 9.36 12.93 -3.08
CA VAL A 429 10.32 13.49 -2.13
C VAL A 429 11.09 12.36 -1.48
N ARG A 430 12.40 12.30 -1.70
CA ARG A 430 13.31 11.30 -1.14
C ARG A 430 14.04 11.88 0.07
N ALA A 431 13.90 11.24 1.23
CA ALA A 431 14.72 11.52 2.40
C ALA A 431 15.91 10.54 2.45
N THR A 432 17.12 11.02 2.69
CA THR A 432 18.36 10.21 2.75
C THR A 432 19.21 10.60 3.96
N VAL A 433 19.97 9.65 4.52
CA VAL A 433 20.89 9.93 5.63
C VAL A 433 22.33 10.00 5.14
N LYS A 434 22.96 11.18 5.30
CA LYS A 434 24.31 11.49 4.80
C LYS A 434 25.35 10.46 5.27
N GLY A 435 26.18 10.00 4.34
CA GLY A 435 27.21 8.98 4.61
C GLY A 435 26.69 7.54 4.74
N THR A 436 25.43 7.29 4.36
CA THR A 436 24.82 5.95 4.35
C THR A 436 24.03 5.72 3.06
N SER A 437 23.62 4.48 2.83
CA SER A 437 22.62 4.11 1.82
C SER A 437 21.16 4.21 2.33
N VAL A 438 20.95 4.60 3.59
CA VAL A 438 19.62 4.63 4.22
C VAL A 438 18.80 5.77 3.62
N ALA A 439 17.63 5.42 3.08
CA ALA A 439 16.71 6.35 2.46
C ALA A 439 15.25 5.89 2.65
N THR A 440 14.32 6.82 2.51
CA THR A 440 12.89 6.54 2.34
C THR A 440 12.29 7.56 1.36
N THR A 441 11.12 7.27 0.80
CA THR A 441 10.52 7.99 -0.34
C THR A 441 9.04 8.21 -0.14
N PHE A 442 8.59 9.42 -0.45
CA PHE A 442 7.21 9.87 -0.32
C PHE A 442 6.71 10.27 -1.69
N LYS A 443 5.65 9.63 -2.19
CA LYS A 443 4.92 10.11 -3.35
C LYS A 443 4.34 11.49 -3.07
N ALA A 444 4.36 12.37 -4.06
CA ALA A 444 3.67 13.65 -4.05
C ALA A 444 3.07 13.94 -5.43
N THR A 445 1.92 14.60 -5.46
CA THR A 445 1.14 14.79 -6.69
C THR A 445 0.70 16.24 -6.84
N VAL A 446 0.96 16.83 -8.02
CA VAL A 446 0.39 18.12 -8.41
C VAL A 446 -0.85 17.89 -9.28
N THR A 447 -2.02 18.33 -8.82
CA THR A 447 -3.28 18.24 -9.58
C THR A 447 -3.52 19.49 -10.43
N ALA A 448 -4.22 19.33 -11.54
CA ALA A 448 -4.63 20.46 -12.38
C ALA A 448 -5.60 21.40 -11.64
N ARG A 449 -5.67 22.66 -12.06
CA ARG A 449 -6.71 23.59 -11.59
C ARG A 449 -8.02 23.25 -12.28
N GLN A 450 -9.10 23.24 -11.50
CA GLN A 450 -10.44 22.90 -11.95
C GLN A 450 -11.38 24.11 -11.93
N ALA A 451 -12.44 24.04 -12.73
CA ALA A 451 -13.63 24.87 -12.63
C ALA A 451 -14.88 23.97 -12.58
N ASP A 452 -15.82 24.30 -11.69
CA ASP A 452 -17.09 23.59 -11.50
C ASP A 452 -18.29 24.31 -12.13
N ALA A 453 -18.10 25.56 -12.60
CA ALA A 453 -19.01 26.25 -13.50
C ALA A 453 -18.26 27.05 -14.56
N ILE A 454 -18.85 27.15 -15.76
CA ILE A 454 -18.41 28.04 -16.84
C ILE A 454 -19.64 28.67 -17.49
N ALA A 455 -19.59 29.96 -17.80
CA ALA A 455 -20.73 30.68 -18.38
C ALA A 455 -20.27 31.76 -19.37
N ARG A 456 -21.09 32.02 -20.40
CA ARG A 456 -20.88 33.12 -21.33
C ARG A 456 -21.18 34.46 -20.65
N THR A 457 -20.29 35.45 -20.80
CA THR A 457 -20.41 36.76 -20.16
C THR A 457 -21.04 37.83 -21.06
N GLY A 458 -20.89 37.70 -22.38
CA GLY A 458 -21.55 38.58 -23.36
C GLY A 458 -23.01 38.20 -23.60
N THR A 459 -23.90 39.19 -23.61
CA THR A 459 -25.36 39.00 -23.80
C THR A 459 -25.84 39.17 -25.25
N THR A 460 -25.02 39.75 -26.14
CA THR A 460 -25.34 39.93 -27.56
C THR A 460 -25.51 38.57 -28.25
N GLU A 461 -26.46 38.45 -29.17
CA GLU A 461 -26.57 37.28 -30.05
C GLU A 461 -25.31 37.14 -30.92
N LEU A 462 -24.89 35.90 -31.22
CA LEU A 462 -23.71 35.64 -32.04
C LEU A 462 -24.16 35.25 -33.44
N THR A 463 -24.33 36.26 -34.28
CA THR A 463 -24.83 36.13 -35.65
C THR A 463 -23.83 36.74 -36.62
N ALA A 464 -23.48 36.02 -37.69
CA ALA A 464 -22.55 36.47 -38.72
C ALA A 464 -22.92 35.92 -40.10
N VAL A 465 -22.85 36.77 -41.13
CA VAL A 465 -23.04 36.36 -42.53
C VAL A 465 -21.93 35.40 -42.97
N ALA A 466 -22.25 34.39 -43.78
CA ALA A 466 -21.25 33.46 -44.32
C ALA A 466 -20.03 34.17 -44.95
N GLY A 467 -18.83 33.89 -44.44
CA GLY A 467 -17.56 34.55 -44.77
C GLY A 467 -17.16 35.73 -43.86
N ALA A 468 -18.05 36.18 -42.96
CA ALA A 468 -17.71 37.07 -41.84
C ALA A 468 -17.25 36.25 -40.62
N THR A 469 -17.14 36.87 -39.45
CA THR A 469 -16.51 36.26 -38.26
C THR A 469 -17.26 36.53 -36.97
N PHE A 470 -17.20 35.56 -36.05
CA PHE A 470 -17.57 35.73 -34.66
C PHE A 470 -16.33 36.14 -33.87
N ASP A 471 -16.28 37.41 -33.50
CA ASP A 471 -15.30 38.00 -32.61
C ASP A 471 -15.95 38.25 -31.22
N ASP A 472 -15.14 38.49 -30.18
CA ASP A 472 -15.58 38.81 -28.81
C ASP A 472 -16.45 37.76 -28.08
N ILE A 473 -16.42 36.49 -28.50
CA ILE A 473 -16.93 35.38 -27.68
C ILE A 473 -16.12 35.32 -26.37
N THR A 474 -16.81 35.53 -25.25
CA THR A 474 -16.22 35.69 -23.92
C THR A 474 -16.99 34.88 -22.88
N VAL A 475 -16.24 34.22 -22.00
CA VAL A 475 -16.75 33.36 -20.92
C VAL A 475 -15.99 33.62 -19.62
N ALA A 476 -16.57 33.22 -18.50
CA ALA A 476 -15.90 33.18 -17.19
C ALA A 476 -16.09 31.81 -16.56
N ALA A 477 -15.03 31.29 -15.95
CA ALA A 477 -15.03 30.03 -15.21
C ALA A 477 -14.89 30.28 -13.69
N THR A 478 -15.59 29.49 -12.89
CA THR A 478 -15.52 29.53 -11.44
C THR A 478 -15.37 28.14 -10.83
N TYR A 479 -14.82 28.11 -9.62
CA TYR A 479 -14.66 26.92 -8.79
C TYR A 479 -15.13 27.28 -7.38
N LYS A 480 -16.13 26.55 -6.85
CA LYS A 480 -16.72 26.77 -5.53
C LYS A 480 -17.14 28.23 -5.31
N GLY A 481 -17.69 28.85 -6.36
CA GLY A 481 -18.17 30.23 -6.36
C GLY A 481 -17.10 31.33 -6.45
N LYS A 482 -15.84 30.98 -6.75
CA LYS A 482 -14.74 31.95 -6.95
C LYS A 482 -14.18 31.85 -8.37
N ALA A 483 -13.63 32.94 -8.89
CA ALA A 483 -12.89 32.97 -10.16
C ALA A 483 -11.85 31.85 -10.26
N ALA A 484 -11.93 31.03 -11.32
CA ALA A 484 -11.06 29.87 -11.53
C ALA A 484 -10.05 30.16 -12.64
N GLY A 485 -8.96 30.84 -12.27
CA GLY A 485 -7.90 31.23 -13.21
C GLY A 485 -6.88 30.14 -13.48
N LYS A 486 -6.24 30.18 -14.66
CA LYS A 486 -5.32 29.17 -15.18
C LYS A 486 -5.90 27.74 -15.19
N VAL A 487 -7.17 27.61 -15.56
CA VAL A 487 -7.89 26.34 -15.79
C VAL A 487 -7.90 26.04 -17.29
N ALA A 488 -7.62 24.78 -17.66
CA ALA A 488 -7.69 24.35 -19.06
C ALA A 488 -9.15 24.25 -19.53
N VAL A 489 -9.41 24.66 -20.78
CA VAL A 489 -10.74 24.66 -21.40
C VAL A 489 -10.64 24.17 -22.83
N THR A 490 -11.31 23.07 -23.17
CA THR A 490 -11.44 22.61 -24.55
C THR A 490 -12.69 23.23 -25.17
N ALA A 491 -12.56 23.90 -26.31
CA ALA A 491 -13.68 24.46 -27.07
C ALA A 491 -13.85 23.69 -28.39
N THR A 492 -15.02 23.11 -28.62
CA THR A 492 -15.31 22.20 -29.74
C THR A 492 -16.65 22.52 -30.40
N MET A 493 -16.65 22.60 -31.73
CA MET A 493 -17.89 22.61 -32.52
C MET A 493 -18.53 21.23 -32.48
N ILE A 494 -19.82 21.17 -32.10
CA ILE A 494 -20.57 19.92 -31.96
C ILE A 494 -21.84 19.90 -32.84
N THR A 495 -22.34 18.70 -33.08
CA THR A 495 -23.66 18.49 -33.69
C THR A 495 -24.77 18.70 -32.67
N ASP A 496 -25.97 19.07 -33.13
CA ASP A 496 -27.18 18.96 -32.31
C ASP A 496 -27.58 17.49 -32.10
N GLY A 497 -28.23 17.21 -30.96
CA GLY A 497 -28.73 15.89 -30.59
C GLY A 497 -28.38 15.48 -29.16
N ASP A 498 -28.93 14.36 -28.70
CA ASP A 498 -28.72 13.83 -27.34
C ASP A 498 -27.31 13.24 -27.12
N ASP A 499 -26.63 12.82 -28.21
CA ASP A 499 -25.22 12.39 -28.23
C ASP A 499 -24.41 13.27 -29.21
N PRO A 500 -23.94 14.45 -28.77
CA PRO A 500 -23.33 15.45 -29.65
C PRO A 500 -21.86 15.14 -29.99
N ALA A 501 -21.66 14.67 -31.22
CA ALA A 501 -20.36 14.42 -31.84
C ALA A 501 -19.65 15.72 -32.30
N VAL A 502 -18.38 15.62 -32.67
CA VAL A 502 -17.63 16.75 -33.28
C VAL A 502 -18.23 17.07 -34.66
N ASN A 503 -18.54 18.34 -34.89
CA ASN A 503 -19.08 18.82 -36.17
C ASN A 503 -17.94 19.14 -37.13
N ASP A 504 -17.93 18.54 -38.32
CA ASP A 504 -16.93 18.80 -39.35
C ASP A 504 -17.35 19.93 -40.31
N LYS A 505 -18.56 20.48 -40.14
CA LYS A 505 -19.10 21.65 -40.87
C LYS A 505 -19.28 22.85 -39.93
N GLY A 506 -19.70 23.97 -40.50
CA GLY A 506 -19.97 25.19 -39.73
C GLY A 506 -18.70 25.98 -39.40
N PRO A 507 -18.78 26.92 -38.45
CA PRO A 507 -17.66 27.77 -38.08
C PRO A 507 -16.38 27.03 -37.69
N TYR A 508 -15.23 27.67 -37.87
CA TYR A 508 -13.92 27.16 -37.44
C TYR A 508 -13.05 28.29 -36.89
N CYS A 509 -12.05 27.96 -36.07
CA CYS A 509 -10.95 28.85 -35.70
C CYS A 509 -9.65 28.33 -36.35
N THR A 510 -8.56 29.08 -36.29
CA THR A 510 -7.27 28.62 -36.84
C THR A 510 -6.32 28.16 -35.73
N ASP A 511 -5.55 27.11 -35.99
CA ASP A 511 -4.38 26.76 -35.16
C ASP A 511 -3.21 27.74 -35.39
N ASP A 512 -2.10 27.53 -34.68
CA ASP A 512 -0.89 28.39 -34.76
C ASP A 512 -0.21 28.35 -36.15
N ASP A 513 -0.42 27.28 -36.93
CA ASP A 513 0.06 27.13 -38.31
C ASP A 513 -0.93 27.75 -39.34
N GLY A 514 -2.13 28.15 -38.90
CA GLY A 514 -3.17 28.77 -39.72
C GLY A 514 -4.19 27.80 -40.32
N ASN A 515 -4.18 26.52 -39.97
CA ASN A 515 -5.12 25.53 -40.49
C ASN A 515 -6.51 25.66 -39.82
N PRO A 516 -7.62 25.37 -40.53
CA PRO A 516 -8.96 25.43 -39.96
C PRO A 516 -9.21 24.27 -38.99
N VAL A 517 -9.36 24.58 -37.70
CA VAL A 517 -9.67 23.63 -36.63
C VAL A 517 -11.02 23.90 -35.97
N ARG A 518 -11.71 22.81 -35.61
CA ARG A 518 -13.04 22.82 -34.96
C ARG A 518 -13.01 22.31 -33.51
N THR A 519 -11.82 22.00 -33.00
CA THR A 519 -11.51 21.83 -31.57
C THR A 519 -10.24 22.62 -31.28
N ILE A 520 -10.20 23.35 -30.16
CA ILE A 520 -9.01 24.06 -29.68
C ILE A 520 -8.93 24.01 -28.15
N GLU A 521 -7.71 23.90 -27.62
CA GLU A 521 -7.44 23.97 -26.18
C GLU A 521 -7.03 25.38 -25.79
N LEU A 522 -7.61 25.86 -24.69
CA LEU A 522 -7.47 27.22 -24.17
C LEU A 522 -7.18 27.17 -22.67
N THR A 523 -6.83 28.31 -22.07
CA THR A 523 -6.61 28.41 -20.62
C THR A 523 -7.15 29.74 -20.10
N THR A 524 -7.87 29.73 -18.97
CA THR A 524 -8.42 30.94 -18.37
C THR A 524 -7.32 31.87 -17.85
N ALA A 525 -7.54 33.18 -17.97
CA ALA A 525 -6.70 34.21 -17.36
C ALA A 525 -6.75 34.10 -15.82
N ALA A 526 -5.85 34.80 -15.12
CA ALA A 526 -5.72 34.70 -13.66
C ALA A 526 -6.98 35.12 -12.86
N ASP A 527 -7.90 35.86 -13.49
CA ASP A 527 -9.20 36.28 -12.95
C ASP A 527 -10.37 35.35 -13.33
N GLY A 528 -10.07 34.19 -13.93
CA GLY A 528 -11.07 33.22 -14.39
C GLY A 528 -11.78 33.58 -15.70
N SER A 529 -11.45 34.72 -16.32
CA SER A 529 -11.99 35.09 -17.63
C SER A 529 -11.33 34.30 -18.77
N LEU A 530 -12.03 34.12 -19.88
CA LEU A 530 -11.48 33.61 -21.13
C LEU A 530 -12.16 34.31 -22.31
N LYS A 531 -11.36 34.97 -23.14
CA LYS A 531 -11.77 35.41 -24.48
C LYS A 531 -11.30 34.35 -25.49
N LEU A 532 -12.22 33.88 -26.32
CA LEU A 532 -11.94 32.86 -27.32
C LEU A 532 -11.23 33.49 -28.54
N PRO A 533 -10.52 32.68 -29.35
CA PRO A 533 -10.03 33.11 -30.65
C PRO A 533 -11.19 33.46 -31.59
N LYS A 534 -10.84 34.12 -32.70
CA LYS A 534 -11.73 34.45 -33.80
C LYS A 534 -12.26 33.17 -34.48
N PHE A 535 -13.58 33.06 -34.62
CA PHE A 535 -14.20 32.02 -35.44
C PHE A 535 -14.67 32.60 -36.77
N TYR A 536 -14.37 31.92 -37.87
CA TYR A 536 -14.83 32.26 -39.22
C TYR A 536 -16.18 31.58 -39.49
N ALA A 537 -17.16 32.33 -40.00
CA ALA A 537 -18.49 31.82 -40.34
C ALA A 537 -18.43 31.07 -41.69
N ASP A 538 -18.24 29.75 -41.61
CA ASP A 538 -18.15 28.82 -42.74
C ASP A 538 -19.34 27.85 -42.74
N GLY A 539 -19.63 27.25 -43.90
CA GLY A 539 -20.79 26.38 -44.12
C GLY A 539 -22.06 27.11 -44.61
N PRO A 540 -23.18 26.37 -44.77
CA PRO A 540 -24.49 26.94 -45.06
C PRO A 540 -25.03 27.78 -43.89
N ALA A 541 -26.11 28.53 -44.15
CA ALA A 541 -26.82 29.23 -43.09
C ALA A 541 -27.50 28.26 -42.12
N GLY A 542 -27.52 28.64 -40.84
CA GLY A 542 -28.02 27.83 -39.73
C GLY A 542 -27.31 28.14 -38.41
N THR A 543 -27.85 27.63 -37.31
CA THR A 543 -27.23 27.74 -35.99
C THR A 543 -26.32 26.55 -35.72
N TYR A 544 -25.10 26.83 -35.27
CA TYR A 544 -24.09 25.85 -34.92
C TYR A 544 -23.78 25.91 -33.42
N LYS A 545 -23.40 24.78 -32.83
CA LYS A 545 -23.15 24.66 -31.39
C LYS A 545 -21.65 24.62 -31.10
N LEU A 546 -21.15 25.59 -30.34
CA LEU A 546 -19.80 25.59 -29.78
C LEU A 546 -19.87 25.19 -28.30
N ARG A 547 -19.45 23.97 -27.97
CA ARG A 547 -19.37 23.49 -26.57
C ARG A 547 -17.98 23.79 -26.02
N LEU A 548 -17.94 24.40 -24.84
CA LEU A 548 -16.75 24.51 -24.01
C LEU A 548 -16.86 23.52 -22.85
N THR A 549 -15.75 22.85 -22.53
CA THR A 549 -15.60 21.94 -21.39
C THR A 549 -14.38 22.35 -20.58
N THR A 550 -14.51 22.50 -19.27
CA THR A 550 -13.38 22.80 -18.38
C THR A 550 -12.71 21.53 -17.86
N GLU A 551 -11.44 21.64 -17.48
CA GLU A 551 -10.86 20.76 -16.46
C GLU A 551 -11.71 20.89 -15.17
N GLY A 552 -12.16 19.76 -14.62
CA GLY A 552 -13.24 19.70 -13.61
C GLY A 552 -14.64 19.41 -14.16
N GLY A 553 -14.84 19.41 -15.48
CA GLY A 553 -16.05 18.88 -16.14
C GLY A 553 -17.23 19.83 -16.29
N ALA A 554 -17.10 21.11 -15.96
CA ALA A 554 -18.15 22.08 -16.25
C ALA A 554 -18.28 22.33 -17.76
N THR A 555 -19.50 22.53 -18.25
CA THR A 555 -19.75 22.78 -19.69
C THR A 555 -20.66 23.97 -19.93
N VAL A 556 -20.45 24.63 -21.06
CA VAL A 556 -21.40 25.61 -21.63
C VAL A 556 -21.45 25.43 -23.15
N THR A 557 -22.65 25.38 -23.70
CA THR A 557 -22.87 25.41 -25.16
C THR A 557 -23.28 26.81 -25.57
N ILE A 558 -22.64 27.31 -26.62
CA ILE A 558 -22.85 28.64 -27.19
C ILE A 558 -23.34 28.47 -28.64
N ASP A 559 -24.46 29.11 -28.95
CA ASP A 559 -25.04 29.13 -30.29
C ASP A 559 -24.32 30.18 -31.16
N LEU A 560 -23.93 29.77 -32.37
CA LEU A 560 -23.32 30.60 -33.42
C LEU A 560 -24.19 30.52 -34.69
N THR A 561 -24.92 31.58 -35.01
CA THR A 561 -25.82 31.61 -36.17
C THR A 561 -25.10 32.17 -37.40
N VAL A 562 -24.99 31.34 -38.44
CA VAL A 562 -24.50 31.75 -39.77
C VAL A 562 -25.69 32.19 -40.60
N GLU A 563 -25.64 33.40 -41.16
CA GLU A 563 -26.67 33.92 -42.09
C GLU A 563 -26.25 33.73 -43.55
N GLU A 564 -27.25 33.59 -44.44
CA GLU A 564 -26.99 33.60 -45.88
C GLU A 564 -26.41 34.95 -46.32
N ARG A 565 -25.46 34.91 -47.26
CA ARG A 565 -24.95 36.13 -47.89
C ARG A 565 -25.99 36.70 -48.85
N THR A 566 -26.85 37.57 -48.33
CA THR A 566 -27.85 38.30 -49.12
C THR A 566 -27.19 39.01 -50.30
N ALA A 567 -27.60 38.61 -51.51
CA ALA A 567 -27.03 39.11 -52.77
C ALA A 567 -27.54 40.54 -53.09
N THR A 568 -27.13 41.51 -52.27
CA THR A 568 -27.61 42.89 -52.35
C THR A 568 -26.94 43.64 -53.49
N ALA A 569 -27.53 43.50 -54.68
CA ALA A 569 -27.50 44.41 -55.82
C ALA A 569 -26.20 45.21 -56.06
N ALA A 570 -25.29 44.65 -56.85
CA ALA A 570 -24.46 45.49 -57.73
C ALA A 570 -25.35 45.98 -58.89
N SER A 571 -25.45 47.30 -59.06
CA SER A 571 -26.09 48.00 -60.18
C SER A 571 -25.06 48.84 -60.91
#